data_AF-A0A7H0GSC4-F1
#
_entry.id   AF-A0A7H0GSC4-F1
#
_cell.length_a   1.000
_cell.length_b   1.000
_cell.length_c   1.000
_cell.angle_alpha   90.00
_cell.angle_beta   90.00
_cell.angle_gamma   90.00
#
_symmetry.space_group_name_H-M   'P 1'
#
loop_
_entity.id
_entity.type
_entity.pdbx_description
1 polymer ?
#
loop_
_entity_poly.entity_id
_entity_poly.type
_entity_poly.pdbx_seq_one_letter_code
_entity_poly.pdbx_strand_id
1 'polypeptide(L)' 'MEPEDEFIENASTLMRFAKEELKQFITWTNPQTSYGKQAGLLVQQLEAISLQMEALRQDYKKQVRKN' A
#
# COMPACT_ATOMS: atom_id res chain seq x y z
N MET A 1 -14.02 16.72 -5.52
CA MET A 1 -13.19 15.81 -4.70
C MET A 1 -12.19 16.72 -4.01
N GLU A 2 -12.11 16.67 -2.69
CA GLU A 2 -11.14 17.51 -1.96
C GLU A 2 -9.72 16.99 -2.25
N PRO A 3 -8.69 17.86 -2.24
CA PRO A 3 -7.31 17.46 -2.50
C PRO A 3 -6.81 16.29 -1.64
N GLU A 4 -7.30 16.18 -0.41
CA GLU A 4 -6.97 15.12 0.54
C GLU A 4 -7.57 13.77 0.14
N ASP A 5 -8.81 13.76 -0.37
CA ASP A 5 -9.43 12.53 -0.88
C ASP A 5 -8.68 12.00 -2.10
N GLU A 6 -8.29 12.91 -3.00
CA GLU A 6 -7.50 12.57 -4.19
C GLU A 6 -6.10 12.06 -3.81
N PHE A 7 -5.44 12.71 -2.84
CA PHE A 7 -4.17 12.24 -2.30
C PHE A 7 -4.25 10.82 -1.76
N ILE A 8 -5.25 10.52 -0.93
CA ILE A 8 -5.43 9.20 -0.31
C ILE A 8 -5.70 8.13 -1.38
N GLU A 9 -6.54 8.43 -2.38
CA GLU A 9 -6.84 7.51 -3.48
C GLU A 9 -5.61 7.23 -4.35
N ASN A 10 -4.84 8.28 -4.67
CA ASN A 10 -3.60 8.17 -5.44
C ASN A 10 -2.54 7.34 -4.68
N ALA A 11 -2.34 7.62 -3.40
CA ALA A 11 -1.40 6.86 -2.56
C ALA A 11 -1.80 5.38 -2.48
N SER A 12 -3.09 5.10 -2.26
CA SER A 12 -3.67 3.74 -2.25
C SER A 12 -3.41 3.00 -3.57
N THR A 13 -3.58 3.69 -4.69
CA THR A 13 -3.35 3.15 -6.02
C THR A 13 -1.87 2.81 -6.24
N LEU A 14 -0.95 3.70 -5.85
CA LEU A 14 0.49 3.47 -5.96
C LEU A 14 0.94 2.25 -5.14
N MET A 15 0.48 2.14 -3.89
CA MET A 15 0.83 1.01 -3.03
C MET A 15 0.32 -0.32 -3.60
N ARG A 16 -0.90 -0.34 -4.17
CA ARG A 16 -1.44 -1.52 -4.83
C ARG A 16 -0.55 -1.98 -5.98
N PHE A 17 -0.16 -1.06 -6.88
CA PHE A 17 0.70 -1.41 -8.00
C PHE A 17 2.10 -1.85 -7.55
N ALA A 18 2.71 -1.14 -6.60
CA ALA A 18 4.00 -1.52 -6.04
C ALA A 18 3.98 -2.95 -5.43
N LYS A 19 2.88 -3.32 -4.77
CA LYS A 19 2.71 -4.67 -4.21
C LYS A 19 2.64 -5.73 -5.29
N GLU A 20 1.89 -5.47 -6.36
CA GLU A 20 1.77 -6.42 -7.48
C GLU A 20 3.09 -6.60 -8.24
N GLU A 21 3.86 -5.52 -8.46
CA GLU A 21 5.20 -5.59 -9.05
C GLU A 21 6.15 -6.45 -8.19
N LEU A 22 6.14 -6.27 -6.87
CA LEU A 22 6.98 -7.08 -5.97
C LEU A 22 6.55 -8.55 -5.95
N LYS A 23 5.26 -8.85 -6.01
CA LYS A 23 4.78 -10.24 -6.12
C LYS A 23 5.21 -10.88 -7.44
N GLN A 24 5.15 -10.14 -8.55
CA GLN A 24 5.65 -10.62 -9.84
C GLN A 24 7.16 -10.87 -9.79
N PHE A 25 7.93 -9.94 -9.20
CA PHE A 25 9.36 -10.13 -8.97
C PHE A 25 9.66 -11.40 -8.17
N ILE A 26 8.93 -11.66 -7.08
CA ILE A 26 9.08 -12.90 -6.29
C ILE A 26 8.72 -14.13 -7.13
N THR A 27 7.71 -14.03 -8.01
CA THR A 27 7.27 -15.13 -8.87
C THR A 27 8.31 -15.46 -9.95
N TRP A 28 8.96 -14.45 -10.51
CA TRP A 28 9.99 -14.60 -11.54
C TRP A 28 11.36 -15.01 -10.99
N THR A 29 11.53 -14.94 -9.68
CA THR A 29 12.82 -15.19 -9.04
C THR A 29 12.72 -16.27 -7.98
N ASN A 30 13.85 -16.66 -7.37
CA ASN A 30 13.82 -17.69 -6.33
C ASN A 30 13.54 -17.04 -4.95
N PRO A 31 12.40 -17.33 -4.31
CA PRO A 31 12.03 -16.73 -3.02
C PRO A 31 12.97 -17.09 -1.87
N GLN A 32 13.75 -18.16 -1.98
CA GLN A 32 14.68 -18.61 -0.93
C GLN A 32 16.00 -17.83 -0.89
N THR A 33 16.27 -17.02 -1.91
CA THR A 33 17.44 -16.16 -1.97
C THR A 33 17.32 -14.95 -1.03
N SER A 34 18.43 -14.24 -0.80
CA SER A 34 18.42 -13.02 0.01
C SER A 34 17.48 -11.95 -0.56
N TYR A 35 17.50 -11.72 -1.88
CA TYR A 35 16.62 -10.77 -2.54
C TYR A 35 15.16 -11.22 -2.52
N GLY A 36 14.89 -12.54 -2.61
CA GLY A 36 13.53 -13.08 -2.54
C GLY A 36 12.90 -12.87 -1.17
N LYS A 37 13.68 -13.13 -0.10
CA LYS A 37 13.28 -12.82 1.28
C LYS A 37 13.06 -11.33 1.49
N GLN A 38 13.95 -10.48 0.97
CA GLN A 38 13.82 -9.02 1.07
C GLN A 38 12.58 -8.52 0.34
N ALA A 39 12.30 -9.01 -0.86
CA ALA A 39 11.08 -8.68 -1.60
C ALA A 39 9.83 -9.10 -0.82
N GLY A 40 9.84 -10.27 -0.18
CA GLY A 40 8.75 -10.71 0.71
C GLY A 40 8.52 -9.76 1.90
N LEU A 41 9.58 -9.26 2.52
CA LEU A 41 9.48 -8.24 3.58
C LEU A 41 8.88 -6.93 3.06
N LEU A 42 9.29 -6.48 1.86
CA LEU A 42 8.72 -5.28 1.23
C LEU A 42 7.22 -5.43 0.96
N VAL A 43 6.76 -6.62 0.53
CA VAL A 43 5.32 -6.91 0.36
C VAL A 43 4.57 -6.77 1.68
N GLN A 44 5.11 -7.32 2.77
CA GLN A 44 4.48 -7.20 4.10
C GLN A 44 4.42 -5.74 4.58
N GLN A 45 5.49 -4.97 4.34
CA GLN A 45 5.52 -3.54 4.69
C GLN A 45 4.49 -2.75 3.89
N LEU A 46 4.37 -2.97 2.58
CA LEU A 46 3.35 -2.31 1.76
C LEU A 46 1.93 -2.68 2.20
N GLU A 47 1.70 -3.91 2.65
CA GLU A 47 0.41 -4.33 3.19
C GLU A 47 0.09 -3.61 4.50
N ALA A 48 1.06 -3.47 5.40
CA ALA A 48 0.90 -2.69 6.62
C ALA A 48 0.62 -1.21 6.35
N ILE A 49 1.35 -0.59 5.41
CA ILE A 49 1.13 0.82 5.02
C ILE A 49 -0.26 0.98 4.38
N SER A 50 -0.71 0.03 3.56
CA SER A 50 -2.05 0.05 2.95
C SER A 50 -3.15 0.05 4.01
N LEU A 51 -3.01 -0.75 5.07
CA LEU A 51 -3.95 -0.75 6.21
C LEU A 51 -3.94 0.59 6.95
N GLN A 52 -2.76 1.18 7.16
CA GLN A 52 -2.64 2.51 7.78
C GLN A 52 -3.28 3.61 6.94
N MET A 53 -3.14 3.54 5.60
CA MET A 53 -3.76 4.49 4.68
C MET A 53 -5.29 4.39 4.68
N GLU A 54 -5.83 3.17 4.75
CA GLU A 54 -7.29 2.99 4.88
C GLU A 54 -7.78 3.52 6.24
N ALA A 55 -7.04 3.31 7.33
CA ALA A 55 -7.37 3.90 8.61
C ALA A 55 -7.38 5.44 8.55
N LEU A 56 -6.39 6.04 7.89
CA LEU A 56 -6.32 7.49 7.64
C LEU A 56 -7.54 7.98 6.84
N ARG A 57 -7.91 7.25 5.78
CA ARG A 57 -9.11 7.54 4.97
C ARG A 57 -10.38 7.55 5.80
N GLN A 58 -10.55 6.54 6.65
CA GLN A 58 -11.72 6.41 7.51
C GLN A 58 -11.78 7.52 8.56
N ASP A 59 -10.64 7.90 9.13
CA ASP A 59 -10.58 9.00 10.09
C ASP A 59 -10.88 10.36 9.43
N TYR A 60 -10.26 10.63 8.27
CA TYR A 60 -10.53 11.83 7.47
C TYR A 60 -12.03 11.95 7.15
N LYS A 61 -12.65 10.88 6.62
CA LYS A 61 -14.10 10.86 6.32
C LYS A 61 -14.98 11.11 7.55
N LYS A 62 -14.58 10.64 8.74
CA LYS A 62 -15.31 10.89 9.99
C LYS A 62 -15.20 12.34 10.43
N GLN A 63 -14.04 12.97 10.26
CA GLN A 63 -13.84 14.37 10.63
C GLN A 63 -14.55 15.32 9.65
N VAL A 64 -14.44 15.07 8.34
CA VAL A 64 -15.13 15.87 7.31
C VAL A 64 -16.65 15.79 7.45
N ARG A 65 -17.23 14.62 7.80
CA ARG A 65 -18.68 14.48 8.02
C ARG A 65 -19.19 15.11 9.32
N LYS A 66 -18.31 15.47 10.25
CA LYS A 66 -18.66 16.14 11.51
C LYS A 66 -18.62 17.66 11.39
N ASN A 67 -17.95 18.18 10.36
CA ASN A 67 -17.94 19.59 9.97
C ASN A 67 -19.04 19.85 8.95
#